data_AF-A0AAT9JU83-F1
#
_entry.id   AF-A0AAT9JU83-F1
#
_cell.length_a   1.000
_cell.length_b   1.000
_cell.length_c   1.000
_cell.angle_alpha   90.00
_cell.angle_beta   90.00
_cell.angle_gamma   90.00
#
_symmetry.space_group_name_H-M   'P 1'
#
loop_
_entity.id
_entity.type
_entity.pdbx_description
1 polymer ?
#
loop_
_entity_poly.entity_id
_entity_poly.type
_entity_poly.pdbx_seq_one_letter_code
_entity_poly.pdbx_strand_id
1 'polypeptide(L)'
;MPKKTIPNQPLTGEALLQRVRELQDASKDQKARACGYVTITKNGRERVNSLQFLNALLEAQGITLDNELKLGRGRTGRSPSFRVSVQDNGNLLVGAAYTRKMGAKPGDAFTISLGRKQIKLQKVSEDGSEDTEE
;
A
#
# COMPACT_ATOMS: atom_id res chain seq x y z
N MET A 1 12.70 -28.46 -23.14
CA MET A 1 12.53 -27.00 -22.97
C MET A 1 13.28 -26.57 -21.71
N PRO A 2 14.30 -25.69 -21.81
CA PRO A 2 15.05 -25.29 -20.62
C PRO A 2 14.17 -24.44 -19.70
N LYS A 3 14.08 -24.87 -18.44
CA LYS A 3 13.34 -24.17 -17.38
C LYS A 3 14.00 -22.80 -17.18
N LYS A 4 13.29 -21.72 -17.51
CA LYS A 4 13.75 -20.35 -17.31
C LYS A 4 13.88 -20.12 -15.81
N THR A 5 15.10 -20.16 -15.30
CA THR A 5 15.45 -19.82 -13.92
C THR A 5 15.17 -18.34 -13.73
N ILE A 6 14.06 -18.03 -13.07
CA ILE A 6 13.78 -16.66 -12.61
C ILE A 6 14.73 -16.45 -11.42
N PRO A 7 15.69 -15.53 -11.50
CA PRO A 7 16.57 -15.25 -10.37
C PRO A 7 15.69 -14.80 -9.20
N ASN A 8 15.81 -15.51 -8.08
CA ASN A 8 14.97 -15.37 -6.89
C ASN A 8 15.19 -14.02 -6.15
N GLN A 9 16.05 -13.14 -6.70
CA GLN A 9 16.40 -11.85 -6.14
C GLN A 9 16.75 -10.87 -7.28
N PRO A 10 16.17 -9.65 -7.29
CA PRO A 10 16.48 -8.65 -8.30
C PRO A 10 17.94 -8.17 -8.17
N LEU A 11 18.64 -8.02 -9.30
CA LEU A 11 19.99 -7.45 -9.33
C LEU A 11 19.93 -5.98 -8.94
N THR A 12 20.86 -5.48 -8.13
CA THR A 12 20.92 -4.07 -7.72
C THR A 12 22.34 -3.52 -7.84
N GLY A 13 22.49 -2.18 -7.81
CA GLY A 13 23.79 -1.51 -7.85
C GLY A 13 24.61 -1.80 -9.13
N GLU A 14 25.90 -2.04 -8.97
CA GLU A 14 26.83 -2.27 -10.08
C GLU A 14 26.48 -3.51 -10.92
N ALA A 15 25.98 -4.57 -10.28
CA ALA A 15 25.59 -5.81 -10.97
C ALA A 15 24.42 -5.60 -11.93
N LEU A 16 23.49 -4.70 -11.58
CA LEU A 16 22.40 -4.28 -12.46
C LEU A 16 22.95 -3.51 -13.67
N LEU A 17 23.86 -2.56 -13.46
CA LEU A 17 24.44 -1.76 -14.53
C LEU A 17 25.23 -2.62 -15.52
N GLN A 18 26.02 -3.56 -15.03
CA GLN A 18 26.77 -4.50 -15.87
C GLN A 18 25.81 -5.35 -16.72
N ARG A 19 24.78 -5.92 -16.10
CA ARG A 19 23.81 -6.76 -16.82
C ARG A 19 23.00 -5.98 -17.85
N VAL A 20 22.65 -4.72 -17.57
CA VAL A 20 21.95 -3.85 -18.51
C VAL A 20 22.83 -3.44 -19.69
N ARG A 21 24.14 -3.26 -19.47
CA ARG A 21 25.12 -3.04 -20.55
C ARG A 21 25.26 -4.25 -21.46
N GLU A 22 25.33 -5.45 -20.90
CA GLU A 22 25.36 -6.71 -21.69
C GLU A 22 24.11 -6.89 -22.55
N LEU A 23 22.97 -6.35 -22.10
CA LEU A 23 21.68 -6.48 -22.76
C LEU A 23 21.29 -5.23 -23.55
N GLN A 24 22.24 -4.43 -24.02
CA GLN A 24 21.97 -3.13 -24.67
C GLN A 24 20.93 -3.20 -25.80
N ASP A 25 20.92 -4.27 -26.59
CA ASP A 25 20.01 -4.50 -27.73
C ASP A 25 18.58 -4.91 -27.32
N ALA A 26 18.35 -5.22 -26.04
CA ALA A 26 17.05 -5.66 -25.55
C ALA A 26 16.14 -4.48 -25.17
N SER A 27 14.84 -4.70 -25.32
CA SER A 27 13.81 -3.76 -24.85
C SER A 27 13.83 -3.59 -23.33
N LYS A 28 13.31 -2.47 -22.82
CA LYS A 28 13.26 -2.18 -21.37
C LYS A 28 12.60 -3.32 -20.57
N ASP A 29 11.53 -3.92 -21.09
CA ASP A 29 10.83 -5.02 -20.43
C ASP A 29 11.64 -6.32 -20.43
N GLN A 30 12.44 -6.59 -21.46
CA GLN A 30 13.33 -7.75 -21.51
C GLN A 30 14.51 -7.58 -20.55
N LYS A 31 15.08 -6.38 -20.46
CA LYS A 31 16.10 -6.02 -19.47
C LYS A 31 15.59 -6.22 -18.05
N ALA A 32 14.41 -5.67 -17.74
CA ALA A 32 13.79 -5.83 -16.43
C ALA A 32 13.53 -7.30 -16.08
N ARG A 33 13.07 -8.13 -17.04
CA ARG A 33 12.91 -9.58 -16.84
C ARG A 33 14.24 -10.28 -16.56
N ALA A 34 15.28 -9.96 -17.33
CA ALA A 34 16.61 -10.57 -17.17
C ALA A 34 17.29 -10.15 -15.84
N CYS A 35 16.99 -8.95 -15.35
CA CYS A 35 17.48 -8.45 -14.07
C CYS A 35 16.65 -8.88 -12.85
N GLY A 36 15.58 -9.67 -13.03
CA GLY A 36 14.77 -10.22 -11.93
C GLY A 36 13.62 -9.34 -11.45
N TYR A 37 13.25 -8.28 -12.18
CA TYR A 37 12.14 -7.39 -11.84
C TYR A 37 10.80 -7.92 -12.39
N VAL A 38 10.44 -9.13 -11.99
CA VAL A 38 9.19 -9.79 -12.39
C VAL A 38 8.45 -10.26 -11.16
N THR A 39 7.14 -10.07 -11.16
CA THR A 39 6.24 -10.63 -10.16
C THR A 39 5.34 -11.66 -10.81
N ILE A 40 5.19 -12.81 -10.16
CA ILE A 40 4.25 -13.85 -10.57
C ILE A 40 2.93 -13.60 -9.86
N THR A 41 1.88 -13.38 -10.63
CA THR A 41 0.54 -13.19 -10.09
C THR A 41 -0.06 -14.52 -9.65
N LYS A 42 -1.10 -14.51 -8.80
CA LYS A 42 -1.80 -15.73 -8.36
C LYS A 42 -2.32 -16.59 -9.52
N ASN A 43 -2.52 -15.98 -10.70
CA ASN A 43 -2.99 -16.64 -11.92
C ASN A 43 -1.83 -17.14 -12.81
N GLY A 44 -0.58 -17.17 -12.30
CA GLY A 44 0.60 -17.63 -13.03
C GLY A 44 1.08 -16.68 -14.14
N ARG A 45 0.46 -15.50 -14.31
CA ARG A 45 0.92 -14.51 -15.29
C ARG A 45 2.10 -13.71 -14.73
N GLU A 46 3.17 -13.64 -15.53
CA GLU A 46 4.33 -12.79 -15.29
C GLU A 46 3.96 -11.31 -15.51
N ARG A 47 4.29 -10.46 -14.54
CA ARG A 47 4.21 -9.00 -14.67
C ARG A 47 5.56 -8.38 -14.38
N VAL A 48 6.06 -7.61 -15.34
CA VAL A 48 7.30 -6.85 -15.19
C VAL A 48 7.03 -5.66 -14.26
N ASN A 49 7.90 -5.46 -13.27
CA ASN A 49 7.86 -4.29 -12.40
C ASN A 49 8.81 -3.21 -12.93
N SER A 50 8.40 -2.53 -14.01
CA SER A 50 9.23 -1.56 -14.71
C SER A 50 9.61 -0.36 -13.82
N LEU A 51 8.74 0.05 -12.89
CA LEU A 51 9.03 1.12 -11.93
C LEU A 51 10.16 0.75 -10.97
N GLN A 52 10.11 -0.47 -10.42
CA GLN A 52 11.15 -0.94 -9.51
C GLN A 52 12.50 -1.11 -10.22
N PHE A 53 12.49 -1.54 -11.48
CA PHE A 53 13.70 -1.61 -12.32
C PHE A 53 14.30 -0.23 -12.59
N LEU A 54 13.47 0.76 -12.95
CA LEU A 54 13.95 2.14 -13.17
C LEU A 54 14.52 2.75 -11.89
N ASN A 55 13.83 2.59 -10.75
CA ASN A 55 14.32 3.12 -9.48
C ASN A 55 15.67 2.53 -9.10
N ALA A 56 15.87 1.22 -9.29
CA ALA A 56 17.15 0.58 -9.02
C ALA A 56 18.26 1.01 -9.99
N LEU A 57 17.92 1.33 -11.25
CA LEU A 57 18.87 1.92 -12.20
C LEU A 57 19.33 3.31 -11.75
N LEU A 58 18.40 4.13 -11.27
CA LEU A 58 18.69 5.47 -10.78
C LEU A 58 19.53 5.42 -9.50
N GLU A 59 19.18 4.53 -8.57
CA GLU A 59 19.94 4.28 -7.34
C GLU A 59 21.35 3.78 -7.65
N ALA A 60 21.51 2.86 -8.60
CA ALA A 60 22.82 2.39 -9.05
C ALA A 60 23.68 3.49 -9.70
N GLN A 61 23.05 4.54 -10.25
CA GLN A 61 23.72 5.73 -10.78
C GLN A 61 24.00 6.80 -9.71
N GLY A 62 23.64 6.53 -8.44
CA GLY A 62 23.81 7.47 -7.33
C GLY A 62 22.70 8.52 -7.24
N ILE A 63 21.60 8.37 -7.99
CA ILE A 63 20.43 9.25 -7.90
C ILE A 63 19.45 8.60 -6.92
N THR A 64 19.57 8.98 -5.65
CA THR A 64 18.57 8.65 -4.63
C THR A 64 17.36 9.56 -4.83
N LEU A 65 16.31 9.05 -5.46
CA LEU A 65 15.00 9.65 -5.28
C LEU A 65 14.59 9.37 -3.83
N ASP A 66 14.35 10.43 -3.05
CA ASP A 66 13.71 10.38 -1.73
C ASP A 66 12.27 9.87 -1.88
N ASN A 67 12.16 8.60 -2.26
CA ASN A 67 10.93 7.87 -2.29
C ASN A 67 10.92 7.06 -1.01
N GLU A 68 10.29 7.63 0.02
CA GLU A 68 9.66 6.94 1.14
C GLU A 68 8.59 5.90 0.69
N LEU A 69 8.70 5.36 -0.52
CA LEU A 69 8.03 4.16 -0.98
C LEU A 69 8.72 2.96 -0.34
N LYS A 70 8.57 2.88 0.99
CA LYS A 70 8.81 1.64 1.74
C LYS A 70 8.11 0.52 1.00
N LEU A 71 8.93 -0.33 0.39
CA LEU A 71 8.59 -1.63 -0.16
C LEU A 71 8.21 -2.54 1.02
N GLY A 72 7.09 -2.22 1.65
CA GLY A 72 6.66 -2.77 2.93
C GLY A 72 5.17 -3.01 2.90
N ARG A 73 4.81 -4.27 2.68
CA ARG A 73 3.51 -4.90 2.98
C ARG A 73 2.34 -4.43 2.12
N GLY A 74 1.81 -5.40 1.37
CA GLY A 74 0.85 -5.19 0.30
C GLY A 74 -0.41 -4.44 0.69
N ARG A 75 -1.10 -3.90 -0.33
CA ARG A 75 -2.50 -3.42 -0.22
C ARG A 75 -2.77 -2.41 0.90
N THR A 76 -1.76 -1.69 1.39
CA THR A 76 -2.02 -0.58 2.31
C THR A 76 -2.49 0.60 1.46
N GLY A 77 -3.81 0.67 1.26
CA GLY A 77 -4.46 1.83 0.67
C GLY A 77 -4.08 3.11 1.42
N ARG A 78 -4.43 4.25 0.82
CA ARG A 78 -4.23 5.60 1.37
C ARG A 78 -4.40 5.60 2.89
N SER A 79 -3.38 6.03 3.62
CA SER A 79 -3.46 6.23 5.07
C SER A 79 -4.71 7.06 5.39
N PRO A 80 -5.51 6.66 6.40
CA PRO A 80 -6.74 7.37 6.71
C PRO A 80 -6.38 8.81 7.13
N SER A 81 -6.78 9.79 6.32
CA SER A 81 -6.48 11.21 6.56
C SER A 81 -7.28 11.82 7.72
N PHE A 82 -7.95 10.99 8.53
CA PHE A 82 -8.89 11.38 9.60
C PHE A 82 -9.90 12.47 9.18
N ARG A 83 -10.22 12.53 7.89
CA ARG A 83 -11.13 13.49 7.29
C ARG A 83 -12.08 12.76 6.36
N VAL A 84 -13.36 13.03 6.51
CA VAL A 84 -14.43 12.53 5.64
C VAL A 84 -15.32 13.71 5.27
N SER A 85 -15.77 13.75 4.02
CA SER A 85 -16.74 14.72 3.54
C SER A 85 -18.15 14.13 3.60
N VAL A 86 -19.15 14.98 3.82
CA VAL A 86 -20.56 14.59 3.72
C VAL A 86 -20.83 14.18 2.27
N GLN A 87 -21.49 13.04 2.10
CA GLN A 87 -21.89 12.54 0.79
C GLN A 87 -23.09 13.34 0.25
N ASP A 88 -23.39 13.23 -1.05
CA ASP A 88 -24.51 13.96 -1.68
C ASP A 88 -25.88 13.60 -1.06
N ASN A 89 -25.99 12.41 -0.45
CA ASN A 89 -27.17 11.97 0.28
C ASN A 89 -27.28 12.54 1.71
N GLY A 90 -26.35 13.39 2.14
CA GLY A 90 -26.31 13.98 3.47
C GLY A 90 -25.72 13.08 4.57
N ASN A 91 -25.25 11.87 4.24
CA ASN A 91 -24.72 10.94 5.23
C ASN A 91 -23.20 11.11 5.44
N LEU A 92 -22.76 10.86 6.68
CA LEU A 92 -21.35 10.79 7.05
C LEU A 92 -20.96 9.33 7.31
N LEU A 93 -20.16 8.74 6.41
CA LEU A 93 -19.73 7.36 6.54
C LEU A 93 -18.39 7.26 7.28
N VAL A 94 -18.38 6.57 8.42
CA VAL A 94 -17.13 6.24 9.12
C VAL A 94 -16.50 5.01 8.48
N GLY A 95 -15.35 5.19 7.83
CA GLY A 95 -14.63 4.10 7.19
C GLY A 95 -14.09 3.05 8.18
N ALA A 96 -13.95 1.81 7.72
CA ALA A 96 -13.52 0.67 8.54
C ALA A 96 -12.14 0.83 9.21
N ALA A 97 -11.30 1.73 8.71
CA ALA A 97 -10.01 2.03 9.35
C ALA A 97 -10.18 2.69 10.73
N TYR A 98 -11.21 3.50 10.93
CA TYR A 98 -11.48 4.19 12.19
C TYR A 98 -12.16 3.24 13.19
N THR A 99 -13.17 2.49 12.75
CA THR A 99 -13.88 1.53 13.61
C THR A 99 -12.95 0.41 14.09
N ARG A 100 -12.03 -0.09 13.23
CA ARG A 100 -11.00 -1.04 13.67
C ARG A 100 -10.03 -0.46 14.69
N LYS A 101 -9.62 0.81 14.55
CA LYS A 101 -8.75 1.47 15.55
C LYS A 101 -9.44 1.66 16.89
N MET A 102 -10.75 1.88 16.86
CA MET A 102 -11.61 1.95 18.06
C MET A 102 -11.93 0.55 18.63
N GLY A 103 -11.55 -0.53 17.95
CA GLY A 103 -11.88 -1.90 18.37
C GLY A 103 -13.37 -2.24 18.27
N ALA A 104 -14.13 -1.49 17.46
CA ALA A 104 -15.55 -1.72 17.29
C ALA A 104 -15.82 -3.02 16.51
N LYS A 105 -16.75 -3.83 17.01
CA LYS A 105 -17.18 -5.09 16.41
C LYS A 105 -18.57 -4.96 15.80
N PRO A 106 -18.93 -5.80 14.81
CA PRO A 106 -20.32 -5.90 14.37
C PRO A 106 -21.23 -6.23 15.56
N GLY A 107 -22.24 -5.40 15.79
CA GLY A 107 -23.15 -5.51 16.95
C GLY A 107 -22.94 -4.41 18.01
N ASP A 108 -21.81 -3.70 17.99
CA ASP A 108 -21.60 -2.57 18.89
C ASP A 108 -22.56 -1.41 18.54
N ALA A 109 -23.26 -0.89 19.54
CA ALA A 109 -24.11 0.29 19.42
C ALA A 109 -23.38 1.56 19.87
N PHE A 110 -23.74 2.69 19.26
CA PHE A 110 -23.18 4.00 19.61
C PHE A 110 -24.32 4.99 19.84
N THR A 111 -24.24 5.75 20.92
CA THR A 111 -25.11 6.90 21.17
C THR A 111 -24.55 8.11 20.42
N ILE A 112 -25.45 8.81 19.72
CA ILE A 112 -25.13 10.01 18.95
C ILE A 112 -25.53 11.23 19.78
N SER A 113 -24.55 12.01 20.21
CA SER A 113 -24.77 13.27 20.92
C SER A 113 -24.45 14.44 19.99
N LEU A 114 -25.42 15.34 19.82
CA LEU A 114 -25.31 16.53 18.96
C LEU A 114 -24.83 17.73 19.78
N GLY A 115 -23.65 18.26 19.45
CA GLY A 115 -23.17 19.55 19.92
C GLY A 115 -23.40 20.67 18.89
N ARG A 116 -23.02 21.91 19.21
CA ARG A 116 -23.20 23.08 18.31
C ARG A 116 -22.53 22.93 16.94
N LYS A 117 -21.37 22.25 16.86
CA LYS A 117 -20.58 22.04 15.62
C LYS A 117 -19.89 20.67 15.54
N GLN A 118 -20.27 19.73 16.41
CA GLN A 118 -19.64 18.41 16.46
C GLN A 118 -20.68 17.34 16.78
N ILE A 119 -20.46 16.17 16.20
CA ILE A 119 -21.22 14.96 16.52
C ILE A 119 -20.29 14.08 17.36
N LYS A 120 -20.66 13.81 18.60
CA LYS A 120 -19.92 12.89 19.47
C LYS A 120 -20.59 11.51 19.37
N LEU A 121 -19.80 10.50 19.03
CA LEU A 121 -20.23 9.11 19.07
C LEU A 121 -19.63 8.47 20.31
N GLN A 122 -20.46 7.98 21.22
CA GLN A 122 -20.03 7.25 22.41
C GLN A 122 -20.47 5.79 22.30
N LYS A 123 -19.54 4.86 22.53
CA LYS A 123 -19.86 3.44 22.53
C LYS A 123 -20.76 3.14 23.72
N VAL A 124 -21.85 2.43 23.49
CA VAL A 124 -22.72 1.96 24.57
C VAL A 124 -22.14 0.62 25.04
N SER A 125 -21.73 0.54 26.30
CA SER A 125 -21.42 -0.73 26.98
C SER A 125 -22.72 -1.46 27.32
N GLU A 126 -22.71 -2.79 27.31
CA GLU A 126 -23.89 -3.63 27.63
C GLU A 126 -24.44 -3.39 29.05
N ASP A 127 -23.71 -2.68 29.92
CA ASP A 127 -24.09 -2.36 31.30
C ASP A 127 -24.55 -0.91 31.51
N GLY A 128 -25.01 -0.20 30.46
CA GLY A 128 -25.79 1.03 30.63
C GLY A 128 -25.11 2.18 31.39
N SER A 129 -23.81 2.10 31.67
CA SER A 129 -23.04 3.15 32.31
C SER A 129 -22.39 4.00 31.22
N GLU A 130 -22.87 5.23 31.08
CA GLU A 130 -22.21 6.25 30.30
C GLU A 130 -20.82 6.50 30.91
N ASP A 131 -19.76 5.97 30.29
CA ASP A 131 -18.39 6.35 30.59
C ASP A 131 -18.21 7.82 30.17
N THR A 132 -18.59 8.70 31.08
CA THR A 132 -18.26 10.12 31.06
C THR A 132 -16.85 10.25 31.60
N GLU A 133 -15.86 10.00 30.76
CA GLU A 133 -14.52 10.52 30.99
C GLU A 133 -14.48 11.97 30.49
N GLU A 134 -14.22 12.89 31.43
CA GLU A 134 -14.04 14.34 31.24
C GLU A 134 -12.95 14.69 30.22
#